data_AF-A0A800MB59-F1
#
_entry.id   AF-A0A800MB59-F1
#
_cell.length_a   1.000
_cell.length_b   1.000
_cell.length_c   1.000
_cell.angle_alpha   90.00
_cell.angle_beta   90.00
_cell.angle_gamma   90.00
#
_symmetry.space_group_name_H-M   'P 1'
#
loop_
_entity.id
_entity.type
_entity.pdbx_description
1 polymer ?
#
loop_
_entity_poly.entity_id
_entity_poly.type
_entity_poly.pdbx_seq_one_letter_code
_entity_poly.pdbx_strand_id
1 'polypeptide(L)'
;MNSDLTFLWEGGKKKRESNGRIFDFRPEGSARYGNRFELDPGHGRFVTKDLNLRHIIAEKKWTVEIVMIPSDTDGKIILLPFAELLQKRNTLTLKSKSLAGSSEVRFKINGHDDPLHLVISLTHSGIEVYQNGKLTKSKISVDKSPLSNELSGIVVGGNWFGRLYRLAVYSSHVDGKALYESVKSYLDSINQIVPNLKVRCQLKKKTRLPRMRDLGPYARCLVYNLYDVKQVLEGDLTADVIAVAHWAILDRNYVKAIPSQVDKEFDLIIEQYVLNPQLKSERQFNDISNFDAPLFYDVSVPDITELK
;
A
#
# COMPACT_ATOMS: atom_id res chain seq x y z
N MET A 1 -16.22 -15.17 17.06
CA MET A 1 -16.04 -14.12 16.03
C MET A 1 -16.85 -12.93 16.48
N ASN A 2 -16.28 -11.73 16.42
CA ASN A 2 -17.00 -10.50 16.79
C ASN A 2 -18.13 -10.30 15.77
N SER A 3 -19.40 -10.33 16.18
CA SER A 3 -20.58 -10.28 15.29
C SER A 3 -20.63 -9.04 14.42
N ASP A 4 -19.87 -8.02 14.80
CA ASP A 4 -19.92 -6.68 14.22
C ASP A 4 -18.74 -6.43 13.26
N LEU A 5 -17.81 -7.39 13.10
CA LEU A 5 -16.72 -7.27 12.13
C LEU A 5 -17.26 -7.46 10.71
N THR A 6 -17.38 -6.36 9.98
CA THR A 6 -17.90 -6.34 8.61
C THR A 6 -16.84 -6.66 7.58
N PHE A 7 -15.60 -6.22 7.78
CA PHE A 7 -14.49 -6.46 6.85
C PHE A 7 -13.17 -6.50 7.61
N LEU A 8 -12.29 -7.42 7.22
CA LEU A 8 -10.90 -7.47 7.67
C LEU A 8 -9.97 -7.80 6.52
N TRP A 9 -8.91 -7.01 6.39
CA TRP A 9 -7.75 -7.30 5.58
C TRP A 9 -6.47 -7.07 6.39
N GLU A 10 -5.51 -7.98 6.26
CA GLU A 10 -4.17 -7.86 6.84
C GLU A 10 -3.15 -8.48 5.88
N GLY A 11 -2.02 -7.79 5.68
CA GLY A 11 -0.93 -8.25 4.82
C GLY A 11 -0.43 -9.65 5.21
N GLY A 12 -0.30 -10.53 4.22
CA GLY A 12 0.30 -11.86 4.38
C GLY A 12 -0.59 -12.90 5.05
N LYS A 13 -1.77 -12.51 5.56
CA LYS A 13 -2.75 -13.45 6.13
C LYS A 13 -3.77 -13.89 5.08
N LYS A 14 -4.11 -15.19 5.08
CA LYS A 14 -5.13 -15.79 4.20
C LYS A 14 -6.56 -15.39 4.55
N LYS A 15 -6.80 -14.86 5.74
CA LYS A 15 -8.16 -14.51 6.20
C LYS A 15 -8.50 -13.10 5.76
N ARG A 16 -9.34 -13.03 4.72
CA ARG A 16 -10.02 -11.82 4.29
C ARG A 16 -11.48 -12.17 4.49
N GLU A 17 -12.13 -11.61 5.50
CA GLU A 17 -13.46 -12.09 5.89
C GLU A 17 -14.44 -10.92 5.92
N SER A 18 -15.49 -11.04 5.11
CA SER A 18 -16.79 -10.43 5.35
C SER A 18 -17.83 -11.53 5.13
N ASN A 19 -18.56 -11.92 6.18
CA ASN A 19 -19.58 -12.97 6.13
C ASN A 19 -19.09 -14.30 5.49
N GLY A 20 -17.85 -14.71 5.76
CA GLY A 20 -17.26 -15.94 5.21
C GLY A 20 -16.81 -15.87 3.75
N ARG A 21 -16.88 -14.70 3.09
CA ARG A 21 -16.32 -14.46 1.75
C ARG A 21 -14.94 -13.81 1.82
N ILE A 22 -14.06 -14.26 0.93
CA ILE A 22 -12.70 -13.75 0.75
C ILE A 22 -12.71 -12.59 -0.25
N PHE A 23 -12.21 -11.43 0.18
CA PHE A 23 -12.09 -10.23 -0.63
C PHE A 23 -10.64 -9.82 -0.81
N ASP A 24 -10.25 -9.59 -2.07
CA ASP A 24 -8.88 -9.27 -2.42
C ASP A 24 -8.76 -7.83 -2.91
N PHE A 25 -7.71 -7.15 -2.48
CA PHE A 25 -7.29 -5.90 -3.09
C PHE A 25 -6.62 -6.19 -4.43
N ARG A 26 -7.10 -5.56 -5.49
CA ARG A 26 -6.46 -5.59 -6.81
C ARG A 26 -5.64 -4.31 -6.96
N PRO A 27 -4.33 -4.41 -7.23
CA PRO A 27 -3.54 -3.24 -7.55
C PRO A 27 -3.99 -2.67 -8.90
N GLU A 28 -4.07 -1.35 -8.95
CA GLU A 28 -4.25 -0.55 -10.15
C GLU A 28 -3.12 0.48 -10.27
N GLY A 29 -2.67 0.72 -11.49
CA GLY A 29 -1.53 1.55 -11.83
C GLY A 29 -0.22 1.08 -11.19
N SER A 30 0.52 2.01 -10.57
CA SER A 30 1.80 1.75 -9.91
C SER A 30 1.70 1.01 -8.57
N ALA A 31 0.48 0.73 -8.09
CA ALA A 31 0.27 0.03 -6.83
C ALA A 31 0.89 -1.37 -6.87
N ARG A 32 1.51 -1.78 -5.78
CA ARG A 32 2.17 -3.08 -5.63
C ARG A 32 2.17 -3.52 -4.18
N TYR A 33 2.25 -4.82 -3.99
CA TYR A 33 2.42 -5.39 -2.66
C TYR A 33 3.90 -5.33 -2.27
N GLY A 34 4.19 -4.90 -1.05
CA GLY A 34 5.54 -4.97 -0.47
C GLY A 34 5.89 -6.39 0.00
N ASN A 35 7.09 -6.54 0.57
CA ASN A 35 7.63 -7.83 1.01
C ASN A 35 6.85 -8.48 2.17
N ARG A 36 6.05 -7.70 2.91
CA ARG A 36 5.13 -8.19 3.94
C ARG A 36 3.68 -8.24 3.44
N PHE A 37 3.49 -8.15 2.12
CA PHE A 37 2.19 -8.03 1.46
C PHE A 37 1.37 -6.82 1.95
N GLU A 38 2.04 -5.80 2.49
CA GLU A 38 1.42 -4.51 2.73
C GLU A 38 1.02 -3.85 1.40
N LEU A 39 -0.02 -3.03 1.44
CA LEU A 39 -0.43 -2.22 0.28
C LEU A 39 0.54 -1.05 0.16
N ASP A 40 1.31 -0.99 -0.93
CA ASP A 40 2.14 0.15 -1.34
C ASP A 40 1.53 0.79 -2.60
N PRO A 41 0.68 1.83 -2.47
CA PRO A 41 -0.04 2.38 -3.60
C PRO A 41 0.83 3.22 -4.54
N GLY A 42 1.76 4.02 -4.00
CA GLY A 42 2.53 5.01 -4.76
C GLY A 42 1.62 5.92 -5.61
N HIS A 43 1.88 5.95 -6.92
CA HIS A 43 1.05 6.66 -7.92
C HIS A 43 -0.24 5.92 -8.30
N GLY A 44 -0.42 4.68 -7.84
CA GLY A 44 -1.58 3.85 -8.10
C GLY A 44 -2.58 3.84 -6.94
N ARG A 45 -3.38 2.80 -6.93
CA ARG A 45 -4.35 2.50 -5.87
C ARG A 45 -4.65 1.01 -5.81
N PHE A 46 -5.20 0.55 -4.71
CA PHE A 46 -5.79 -0.78 -4.58
C PHE A 46 -7.30 -0.66 -4.52
N VAL A 47 -8.01 -1.59 -5.17
CA VAL A 47 -9.48 -1.63 -5.17
C VAL A 47 -9.99 -3.01 -4.77
N THR A 48 -11.04 -3.07 -3.97
CA THR A 48 -11.78 -4.33 -3.75
C THR A 48 -12.82 -4.53 -4.83
N LYS A 49 -12.98 -5.76 -5.34
CA LYS A 49 -14.13 -6.14 -6.18
C LYS A 49 -15.21 -6.81 -5.35
N ASP A 50 -16.47 -6.61 -5.76
CA ASP A 50 -17.67 -7.28 -5.23
C ASP A 50 -17.95 -7.11 -3.73
N LEU A 51 -17.19 -6.23 -3.05
CA LEU A 51 -17.43 -5.82 -1.68
C LEU A 51 -18.47 -4.69 -1.64
N ASN A 52 -19.43 -4.79 -0.73
CA ASN A 52 -20.44 -3.76 -0.52
C ASN A 52 -20.56 -3.38 0.96
N LEU A 53 -20.00 -2.21 1.30
CA LEU A 53 -20.05 -1.63 2.64
C LEU A 53 -21.09 -0.50 2.77
N ARG A 54 -21.99 -0.32 1.79
CA ARG A 54 -22.98 0.77 1.83
C ARG A 54 -23.97 0.64 2.99
N HIS A 55 -24.21 -0.57 3.50
CA HIS A 55 -25.09 -0.76 4.66
C HIS A 55 -24.57 -0.01 5.90
N ILE A 56 -23.24 0.19 6.03
CA ILE A 56 -22.63 0.98 7.10
C ILE A 56 -23.08 2.45 7.11
N ILE A 57 -23.51 3.00 5.96
CA ILE A 57 -24.04 4.38 5.88
C ILE A 57 -25.31 4.54 6.72
N ALA A 58 -26.13 3.48 6.82
CA ALA A 58 -27.34 3.48 7.62
C ALA A 58 -27.06 3.31 9.12
N GLU A 59 -25.88 2.83 9.48
CA GLU A 59 -25.49 2.63 10.86
C GLU A 59 -25.23 3.95 11.58
N LYS A 60 -25.72 4.06 12.81
CA LYS A 60 -25.45 5.22 13.68
C LYS A 60 -24.08 5.17 14.34
N LYS A 61 -23.39 4.04 14.22
CA LYS A 61 -22.06 3.80 14.76
C LYS A 61 -21.27 2.89 13.82
N TRP A 62 -19.98 3.13 13.73
CA TRP A 62 -19.06 2.25 13.03
C TRP A 62 -17.65 2.51 13.56
N THR A 63 -16.75 1.56 13.33
CA THR A 63 -15.32 1.69 13.66
C THR A 63 -14.48 1.28 12.45
N VAL A 64 -13.45 2.05 12.15
CA VAL A 64 -12.42 1.72 11.17
C VAL A 64 -11.08 1.62 11.91
N GLU A 65 -10.43 0.47 11.80
CA GLU A 65 -9.08 0.22 12.31
C GLU A 65 -8.11 0.17 11.15
N ILE A 66 -6.99 0.91 11.27
CA ILE A 66 -5.92 0.97 10.27
C ILE A 66 -4.57 0.76 10.98
N VAL A 67 -3.73 -0.08 10.39
CA VAL A 67 -2.28 -0.09 10.68
C VAL A 67 -1.57 0.35 9.41
N MET A 68 -0.76 1.41 9.50
CA MET A 68 -0.05 1.96 8.35
C MET A 68 1.29 2.57 8.75
N ILE A 69 2.21 2.70 7.80
CA ILE A 69 3.30 3.68 7.85
C ILE A 69 2.82 4.88 7.02
N PRO A 70 2.64 6.07 7.63
CA PRO A 70 2.19 7.27 6.91
C PRO A 70 3.19 7.71 5.83
N SER A 71 2.77 8.59 4.92
CA SER A 71 3.68 9.21 3.96
C SER A 71 4.17 10.57 4.46
N ASP A 72 5.28 11.06 3.94
CA ASP A 72 5.66 12.48 4.02
C ASP A 72 4.91 13.34 2.97
N THR A 73 4.32 12.70 1.96
CA THR A 73 3.57 13.35 0.87
C THR A 73 2.07 13.50 1.15
N ASP A 74 1.45 14.43 0.41
CA ASP A 74 0.01 14.63 0.40
C ASP A 74 -0.66 13.58 -0.49
N GLY A 75 -1.79 13.02 -0.05
CA GLY A 75 -2.49 12.01 -0.83
C GLY A 75 -3.74 11.46 -0.17
N LYS A 76 -4.46 10.61 -0.90
CA LYS A 76 -5.59 9.85 -0.36
C LYS A 76 -5.11 8.53 0.21
N ILE A 77 -5.33 8.32 1.50
CA ILE A 77 -4.98 7.05 2.17
C ILE A 77 -6.03 6.02 1.81
N ILE A 78 -7.30 6.31 2.12
CA ILE A 78 -8.39 5.37 1.94
C ILE A 78 -9.69 6.08 1.59
N LEU A 79 -10.48 5.45 0.73
CA LEU A 79 -11.81 5.85 0.35
C LEU A 79 -12.77 4.67 0.57
N LEU A 80 -13.77 4.92 1.40
CA LEU A 80 -14.86 4.03 1.77
C LEU A 80 -16.19 4.62 1.29
N PRO A 81 -17.27 3.83 1.19
CA PRO A 81 -18.59 4.35 0.81
C PRO A 81 -19.15 5.40 1.78
N PHE A 82 -18.68 5.37 3.04
CA PHE A 82 -19.13 6.24 4.12
C PHE A 82 -18.04 7.17 4.66
N ALA A 83 -16.79 7.04 4.21
CA ALA A 83 -15.68 7.86 4.72
C ALA A 83 -14.52 8.00 3.72
N GLU A 84 -13.74 9.08 3.84
CA GLU A 84 -12.50 9.32 3.12
C GLU A 84 -11.45 9.79 4.13
N LEU A 85 -10.26 9.19 4.10
CA LEU A 85 -9.12 9.62 4.90
C LEU A 85 -8.03 10.16 3.97
N LEU A 86 -7.69 11.43 4.15
CA LEU A 86 -6.65 12.12 3.41
C LEU A 86 -5.48 12.43 4.33
N GLN A 87 -4.28 12.45 3.76
CA GLN A 87 -3.08 12.93 4.40
C GLN A 87 -2.60 14.22 3.75
N LYS A 88 -2.26 15.19 4.58
CA LYS A 88 -1.55 16.41 4.20
C LYS A 88 -0.40 16.63 5.18
N ARG A 89 0.82 16.31 4.77
CA ARG A 89 1.99 16.22 5.66
C ARG A 89 1.64 15.44 6.94
N ASN A 90 1.85 16.06 8.11
CA ASN A 90 1.57 15.46 9.42
C ASN A 90 0.11 15.65 9.88
N THR A 91 -0.82 15.96 8.98
CA THR A 91 -2.25 16.12 9.30
C THR A 91 -3.07 15.10 8.54
N LEU A 92 -3.85 14.32 9.27
CA LEU A 92 -4.86 13.45 8.70
C LEU A 92 -6.22 14.14 8.76
N THR A 93 -6.96 14.06 7.67
CA THR A 93 -8.31 14.59 7.52
C THR A 93 -9.25 13.46 7.19
N LEU A 94 -10.17 13.17 8.11
CA LEU A 94 -11.27 12.25 7.88
C LEU A 94 -12.50 13.07 7.46
N LYS A 95 -13.08 12.72 6.31
CA LYS A 95 -14.42 13.12 5.91
C LYS A 95 -15.33 11.90 6.04
N SER A 96 -16.49 12.06 6.65
CA SER A 96 -17.47 10.99 6.83
C SER A 96 -18.84 11.44 6.35
N LYS A 97 -19.57 10.49 5.76
CA LYS A 97 -20.99 10.61 5.44
C LYS A 97 -21.79 9.78 6.43
N SER A 98 -22.92 10.33 6.88
CA SER A 98 -23.93 9.61 7.65
C SER A 98 -25.32 10.07 7.19
N LEU A 99 -26.38 9.37 7.61
CA LEU A 99 -27.77 9.84 7.43
C LEU A 99 -28.00 11.23 8.03
N ALA A 100 -27.26 11.61 9.09
CA ALA A 100 -27.39 12.90 9.76
C ALA A 100 -26.64 14.05 9.07
N GLY A 101 -25.90 13.77 8.00
CA GLY A 101 -25.08 14.74 7.28
C GLY A 101 -23.62 14.33 7.14
N SER A 102 -22.79 15.24 6.61
CA SER A 102 -21.35 15.03 6.46
C SER A 102 -20.58 15.63 7.65
N SER A 103 -19.43 15.05 7.97
CA SER A 103 -18.59 15.43 9.10
C SER A 103 -17.12 15.42 8.68
N GLU A 104 -16.34 16.37 9.20
CA GLU A 104 -14.90 16.42 8.98
C GLU A 104 -14.16 16.48 10.33
N VAL A 105 -13.09 15.71 10.45
CA VAL A 105 -12.20 15.74 11.61
C VAL A 105 -10.75 15.79 11.12
N ARG A 106 -9.98 16.71 11.68
CA ARG A 106 -8.54 16.84 11.45
C ARG A 106 -7.76 16.54 12.71
N PHE A 107 -6.68 15.78 12.57
CA PHE A 107 -5.80 15.43 13.68
C PHE A 107 -4.36 15.27 13.19
N LYS A 108 -3.39 15.54 14.08
CA LYS A 108 -1.97 15.47 13.76
C LYS A 108 -1.42 14.07 14.02
N ILE A 109 -0.39 13.69 13.28
CA ILE A 109 0.44 12.51 13.53
C ILE A 109 1.87 12.94 13.87
N ASN A 110 2.60 12.11 14.60
CA ASN A 110 3.92 12.48 15.15
C ASN A 110 5.08 12.33 14.15
N GLY A 111 4.87 11.63 13.04
CA GLY A 111 5.90 11.36 12.02
C GLY A 111 5.36 10.49 10.89
N HIS A 112 6.24 10.12 9.97
CA HIS A 112 5.94 9.26 8.81
C HIS A 112 6.78 7.98 8.75
N ASP A 113 7.82 7.85 9.58
CA ASP A 113 8.72 6.68 9.53
C ASP A 113 8.24 5.50 10.39
N ASP A 114 7.48 5.79 11.45
CA ASP A 114 7.01 4.77 12.39
C ASP A 114 5.61 4.24 12.02
N PRO A 115 5.34 2.94 12.27
CA PRO A 115 4.01 2.37 12.23
C PRO A 115 3.04 3.12 13.15
N LEU A 116 1.90 3.47 12.57
CA LEU A 116 0.77 4.10 13.24
C LEU A 116 -0.40 3.13 13.27
N HIS A 117 -0.91 2.87 14.47
CA HIS A 117 -2.23 2.30 14.67
C HIS A 117 -3.24 3.41 14.87
N LEU A 118 -4.26 3.41 14.01
CA LEU A 118 -5.31 4.42 13.96
C LEU A 118 -6.66 3.74 14.08
N VAL A 119 -7.45 4.11 15.09
CA VAL A 119 -8.84 3.69 15.22
C VAL A 119 -9.72 4.94 15.15
N ILE A 120 -10.67 4.91 14.23
CA ILE A 120 -11.63 5.99 14.00
C ILE A 120 -13.01 5.41 14.22
N SER A 121 -13.77 5.97 15.15
CA SER A 121 -15.10 5.47 15.47
C SER A 121 -16.13 6.59 15.39
N LEU A 122 -17.21 6.36 14.63
CA LEU A 122 -18.42 7.17 14.74
C LEU A 122 -19.25 6.66 15.92
N THR A 123 -19.59 7.57 16.82
CA THR A 123 -20.41 7.34 18.02
C THR A 123 -21.60 8.28 18.03
N HIS A 124 -22.53 8.09 18.96
CA HIS A 124 -23.62 9.04 19.17
C HIS A 124 -23.13 10.45 19.57
N SER A 125 -21.96 10.54 20.20
CA SER A 125 -21.34 11.80 20.64
C SER A 125 -20.45 12.46 19.58
N GLY A 126 -20.27 11.84 18.41
CA GLY A 126 -19.40 12.31 17.34
C GLY A 126 -18.31 11.28 17.01
N ILE A 127 -17.19 11.76 16.48
CA ILE A 127 -16.07 10.91 16.06
C ILE A 127 -15.00 10.85 17.16
N GLU A 128 -14.62 9.63 17.53
CA GLU A 128 -13.48 9.32 18.37
C GLU A 128 -12.29 8.89 17.51
N VAL A 129 -11.10 9.40 17.82
CA VAL A 129 -9.86 9.02 17.13
C VAL A 129 -8.83 8.58 18.15
N TYR A 130 -8.39 7.33 18.06
CA TYR A 130 -7.28 6.79 18.84
C TYR A 130 -6.04 6.66 17.96
N GLN A 131 -4.89 7.08 18.49
CA GLN A 131 -3.58 6.84 17.92
C GLN A 131 -2.76 6.04 18.90
N ASN A 132 -2.32 4.85 18.49
CA ASN A 132 -1.54 3.94 19.33
C ASN A 132 -2.17 3.76 20.73
N GLY A 133 -3.48 3.50 20.75
CA GLY A 133 -4.27 3.31 21.98
C GLY A 133 -4.61 4.57 22.78
N LYS A 134 -4.10 5.76 22.40
CA LYS A 134 -4.40 7.03 23.06
C LYS A 134 -5.50 7.80 22.33
N LEU A 135 -6.56 8.18 23.05
CA LEU A 135 -7.61 9.07 22.52
C LEU A 135 -7.03 10.46 22.23
N THR A 136 -7.16 10.92 20.99
CA THR A 136 -6.63 12.21 20.52
C THR A 136 -7.73 13.23 20.19
N LYS A 137 -8.93 12.77 19.82
CA LYS A 137 -10.06 13.64 19.46
C LYS A 137 -11.40 12.96 19.75
N SER A 138 -12.40 13.73 20.17
CA SER A 138 -13.74 13.23 20.52
C SER A 138 -14.92 14.07 19.99
N LYS A 139 -14.69 15.16 19.23
CA LYS A 139 -15.75 16.05 18.73
C LYS A 139 -15.47 16.62 17.34
N ILE A 140 -16.56 16.76 16.55
CA ILE A 140 -16.62 17.15 15.14
C ILE A 140 -16.83 18.66 14.99
N SER A 141 -16.24 19.25 13.94
CA SER A 141 -16.74 20.49 13.33
C SER A 141 -17.61 20.09 12.14
N VAL A 142 -18.90 20.42 12.17
CA VAL A 142 -19.81 20.13 11.05
C VAL A 142 -19.48 21.09 9.93
N ASP A 143 -18.63 20.67 9.01
CA ASP A 143 -18.41 21.38 7.75
C ASP A 143 -19.19 20.67 6.63
N LYS A 144 -19.93 21.45 5.84
CA LYS A 144 -21.05 21.00 4.99
C LYS A 144 -20.61 20.38 3.66
N SER A 145 -19.34 20.00 3.50
CA SER A 145 -18.86 19.47 2.22
C SER A 145 -19.30 18.00 2.05
N PRO A 146 -20.18 17.68 1.09
CA PRO A 146 -20.67 16.32 0.93
C PRO A 146 -19.57 15.37 0.45
N LEU A 147 -19.54 14.15 0.99
CA LEU A 147 -18.81 13.03 0.41
C LEU A 147 -19.54 12.58 -0.86
N SER A 148 -19.12 13.04 -2.04
CA SER A 148 -19.67 12.59 -3.33
C SER A 148 -18.86 11.43 -3.90
N ASN A 149 -18.99 10.25 -3.30
CA ASN A 149 -18.50 9.02 -3.94
C ASN A 149 -19.65 8.01 -4.04
N GLU A 150 -19.75 7.32 -5.17
CA GLU A 150 -20.73 6.24 -5.40
C GLU A 150 -20.09 4.86 -5.19
N LEU A 151 -19.06 4.76 -4.36
CA LEU A 151 -18.34 3.52 -4.19
C LEU A 151 -19.18 2.49 -3.42
N SER A 152 -19.01 1.23 -3.76
CA SER A 152 -19.53 0.10 -2.99
C SER A 152 -18.43 -0.53 -2.11
N GLY A 153 -17.20 -0.55 -2.60
CA GLY A 153 -16.05 -1.17 -1.94
C GLY A 153 -15.06 -0.17 -1.33
N ILE A 154 -13.83 -0.63 -1.19
CA ILE A 154 -12.72 0.10 -0.57
C ILE A 154 -11.69 0.43 -1.65
N VAL A 155 -11.17 1.67 -1.62
CA VAL A 155 -9.99 2.07 -2.38
C VAL A 155 -8.91 2.50 -1.39
N VAL A 156 -7.69 1.97 -1.55
CA VAL A 156 -6.51 2.40 -0.77
C VAL A 156 -5.52 3.05 -1.72
N GLY A 157 -5.10 4.28 -1.43
CA GLY A 157 -4.20 5.05 -2.28
C GLY A 157 -4.89 6.01 -3.25
N GLY A 158 -4.06 6.83 -3.89
CA GLY A 158 -4.43 7.97 -4.72
C GLY A 158 -3.39 9.07 -4.58
N ASN A 159 -2.19 8.80 -5.14
CA ASN A 159 -0.95 9.56 -4.91
C ASN A 159 -0.55 9.62 -3.44
N TRP A 160 -0.57 8.46 -2.76
CA TRP A 160 -0.13 8.36 -1.37
C TRP A 160 0.96 7.31 -1.27
N PHE A 161 2.13 7.73 -0.79
CA PHE A 161 3.37 6.94 -0.76
C PHE A 161 3.63 6.31 0.61
N GLY A 162 2.57 6.11 1.39
CA GLY A 162 2.62 5.35 2.63
C GLY A 162 2.33 3.88 2.37
N ARG A 163 2.36 3.09 3.45
CA ARG A 163 2.13 1.64 3.40
C ARG A 163 1.00 1.25 4.33
N LEU A 164 0.04 0.46 3.86
CA LEU A 164 -1.08 -0.01 4.69
C LEU A 164 -0.95 -1.51 4.95
N TYR A 165 -0.87 -1.88 6.24
CA TYR A 165 -0.61 -3.24 6.72
C TYR A 165 -1.88 -3.95 7.20
N ARG A 166 -2.86 -3.19 7.69
CA ARG A 166 -4.13 -3.72 8.17
C ARG A 166 -5.25 -2.71 7.96
N LEU A 167 -6.42 -3.24 7.63
CA LEU A 167 -7.68 -2.50 7.58
C LEU A 167 -8.81 -3.38 8.11
N ALA A 168 -9.55 -2.89 9.10
CA ALA A 168 -10.78 -3.52 9.56
C ALA A 168 -11.93 -2.51 9.63
N VAL A 169 -13.13 -2.95 9.31
CA VAL A 169 -14.37 -2.18 9.40
C VAL A 169 -15.35 -2.93 10.28
N TYR A 170 -15.90 -2.23 11.26
CA TYR A 170 -16.91 -2.74 12.18
C TYR A 170 -18.20 -1.94 12.04
N SER A 171 -19.35 -2.61 12.05
CA SER A 171 -20.68 -1.98 12.05
C SER A 171 -21.11 -1.50 13.43
N SER A 172 -20.18 -1.41 14.39
CA SER A 172 -20.43 -0.94 15.75
C SER A 172 -19.24 -0.15 16.28
N HIS A 173 -19.41 0.43 17.48
CA HIS A 173 -18.31 1.05 18.20
C HIS A 173 -17.47 -0.03 18.88
N VAL A 174 -16.15 0.04 18.68
CA VAL A 174 -15.17 -0.81 19.34
C VAL A 174 -14.18 0.08 20.08
N ASP A 175 -13.79 -0.34 21.29
CA ASP A 175 -12.79 0.37 22.07
C ASP A 175 -11.42 0.36 21.36
N GLY A 176 -10.95 1.55 20.99
CA GLY A 176 -9.68 1.74 20.30
C GLY A 176 -8.47 1.34 21.15
N LYS A 177 -8.55 1.42 22.48
CA LYS A 177 -7.48 0.96 23.36
C LYS A 177 -7.35 -0.56 23.32
N ALA A 178 -8.47 -1.28 23.43
CA ALA A 178 -8.49 -2.74 23.32
C ALA A 178 -7.96 -3.23 21.96
N LEU A 179 -8.34 -2.56 20.86
CA LEU A 179 -7.80 -2.87 19.52
C LEU A 179 -6.29 -2.68 19.46
N TYR A 180 -5.77 -1.59 20.03
CA TYR A 180 -4.32 -1.33 20.07
C TYR A 180 -3.55 -2.44 20.79
N GLU A 181 -4.01 -2.86 21.97
CA GLU A 181 -3.38 -3.96 22.72
C GLU A 181 -3.35 -5.26 21.90
N SER A 182 -4.37 -5.50 21.07
CA SER A 182 -4.44 -6.70 20.22
C SER A 182 -3.47 -6.69 19.03
N VAL A 183 -3.01 -5.52 18.58
CA VAL A 183 -2.11 -5.37 17.42
C VAL A 183 -0.70 -4.93 17.80
N LYS A 184 -0.41 -4.70 19.08
CA LYS A 184 0.87 -4.17 19.54
C LYS A 184 2.07 -5.00 19.07
N SER A 185 2.02 -6.32 19.24
CA SER A 185 3.10 -7.21 18.77
C SER A 185 3.25 -7.19 17.24
N TYR A 186 2.17 -6.94 16.51
CA TYR A 186 2.21 -6.79 15.06
C TYR A 186 2.89 -5.48 14.65
N LEU A 187 2.58 -4.36 15.33
CA LEU A 187 3.29 -3.09 15.13
C LEU A 187 4.80 -3.23 15.36
N ASP A 188 5.20 -3.87 16.46
CA ASP A 188 6.60 -4.12 16.78
C ASP A 188 7.29 -4.94 15.69
N SER A 189 6.57 -5.88 15.07
CA SER A 189 7.09 -6.68 13.97
C SER A 189 7.28 -5.88 12.69
N ILE A 190 6.48 -4.83 12.42
CA ILE A 190 6.60 -3.98 11.22
C ILE A 190 7.91 -3.18 11.27
N ASN A 191 8.35 -2.79 12.46
CA ASN A 191 9.63 -2.10 12.66
C ASN A 191 10.87 -2.96 12.41
N GLN A 192 10.72 -4.27 12.19
CA GLN A 192 11.83 -5.11 11.79
C GLN A 192 12.17 -4.80 10.32
N ILE A 193 13.23 -4.00 10.16
CA ILE A 193 13.75 -3.50 8.89
C ILE A 193 14.12 -4.67 7.99
N VAL A 194 13.48 -4.75 6.82
CA VAL A 194 14.10 -5.42 5.67
C VAL A 194 15.07 -4.41 5.07
N PRO A 195 16.38 -4.68 5.09
CA PRO A 195 17.36 -3.69 4.65
C PRO A 195 17.24 -3.52 3.13
N ASN A 196 16.79 -2.34 2.72
CA ASN A 196 17.00 -1.87 1.36
C ASN A 196 18.49 -1.64 1.15
N LEU A 197 19.03 -2.18 0.06
CA LEU A 197 20.39 -1.85 -0.36
C LEU A 197 20.32 -0.69 -1.35
N LYS A 198 21.19 0.30 -1.17
CA LYS A 198 21.42 1.33 -2.19
C LYS A 198 22.73 1.05 -2.85
N VAL A 199 22.72 0.87 -4.16
CA VAL A 199 23.91 0.50 -4.93
C VAL A 199 24.01 1.34 -6.18
N ARG A 200 25.23 1.73 -6.54
CA ARG A 200 25.55 2.24 -7.86
C ARG A 200 26.04 1.09 -8.72
N CYS A 201 25.38 0.88 -9.86
CA CYS A 201 25.68 -0.24 -10.74
C CYS A 201 25.70 0.18 -12.20
N GLN A 202 26.48 -0.51 -13.02
CA GLN A 202 26.54 -0.33 -14.47
C GLN A 202 25.69 -1.41 -15.15
N LEU A 203 24.75 -1.03 -16.02
CA LEU A 203 23.90 -1.98 -16.74
C LEU A 203 24.71 -2.78 -17.76
N LYS A 204 24.88 -4.09 -17.55
CA LYS A 204 25.62 -4.98 -18.46
C LYS A 204 24.77 -5.59 -19.55
N LYS A 205 23.59 -6.07 -19.18
CA LYS A 205 22.67 -6.75 -20.10
C LYS A 205 21.25 -6.42 -19.69
N LYS A 206 20.39 -6.19 -20.66
CA LYS A 206 18.96 -6.00 -20.44
C LYS A 206 18.15 -7.11 -21.10
N THR A 207 17.07 -7.50 -20.44
CA THR A 207 16.01 -8.29 -21.08
C THR A 207 15.27 -7.42 -22.07
N ARG A 208 14.86 -7.99 -23.22
CA ARG A 208 14.04 -7.26 -24.18
C ARG A 208 12.69 -6.93 -23.55
N LEU A 209 12.25 -5.69 -23.68
CA LEU A 209 10.90 -5.32 -23.24
C LEU A 209 9.86 -6.17 -23.99
N PRO A 210 8.97 -6.88 -23.27
CA PRO A 210 7.93 -7.68 -23.89
C PRO A 210 6.89 -6.76 -24.54
N ARG A 211 6.25 -7.22 -25.62
CA ARG A 211 5.10 -6.49 -26.19
C ARG A 211 3.86 -6.86 -25.40
N MET A 212 2.86 -5.97 -25.36
CA MET A 212 1.58 -6.21 -24.69
C MET A 212 0.91 -7.54 -25.08
N ARG A 213 1.01 -7.96 -26.34
CA ARG A 213 0.46 -9.24 -26.82
C ARG A 213 1.18 -10.48 -26.25
N ASP A 214 2.44 -10.33 -25.87
CA ASP A 214 3.28 -11.42 -25.33
C ASP A 214 2.92 -11.73 -23.86
N LEU A 215 2.08 -10.89 -23.21
CA LEU A 215 1.62 -11.07 -21.82
C LEU A 215 0.47 -12.09 -21.69
N GLY A 216 -0.25 -12.41 -22.76
CA GLY A 216 -1.44 -13.27 -22.69
C GLY A 216 -2.52 -12.72 -21.75
N PRO A 217 -2.96 -13.47 -20.72
CA PRO A 217 -3.99 -13.01 -19.78
C PRO A 217 -3.46 -12.01 -18.73
N TYR A 218 -2.14 -11.89 -18.58
CA TYR A 218 -1.54 -11.02 -17.57
C TYR A 218 -1.64 -9.56 -17.98
N ALA A 219 -1.81 -8.67 -16.99
CA ALA A 219 -1.82 -7.23 -17.19
C ALA A 219 -0.50 -6.57 -16.77
N ARG A 220 0.38 -7.32 -16.11
CA ARG A 220 1.58 -6.82 -15.44
C ARG A 220 2.74 -7.78 -15.69
N CYS A 221 3.96 -7.27 -15.77
CA CYS A 221 5.15 -8.12 -15.88
C CYS A 221 6.44 -7.48 -15.37
N LEU A 222 7.36 -8.34 -14.97
CA LEU A 222 8.73 -8.02 -14.60
C LEU A 222 9.71 -8.41 -15.73
N VAL A 223 10.80 -7.65 -15.86
CA VAL A 223 11.97 -7.97 -16.69
C VAL A 223 13.23 -8.02 -15.83
N TYR A 224 14.19 -8.82 -16.25
CA TYR A 224 15.42 -9.07 -15.50
C TYR A 224 16.61 -8.42 -16.20
N ASN A 225 17.33 -7.56 -15.51
CA ASN A 225 18.53 -6.90 -16.03
C ASN A 225 19.75 -7.33 -15.21
N LEU A 226 20.90 -7.42 -15.86
CA LEU A 226 22.17 -7.79 -15.23
C LEU A 226 23.05 -6.54 -15.08
N TYR A 227 23.66 -6.39 -13.91
CA TYR A 227 24.48 -5.23 -13.57
C TYR A 227 25.82 -5.62 -12.97
N ASP A 228 26.85 -4.83 -13.25
CA ASP A 228 28.06 -4.78 -12.44
C ASP A 228 27.85 -3.82 -11.28
N VAL A 229 28.10 -4.25 -10.05
CA VAL A 229 28.13 -3.38 -8.87
C VAL A 229 29.42 -2.57 -8.91
N LYS A 230 29.30 -1.24 -8.87
CA LYS A 230 30.46 -0.32 -8.83
C LYS A 230 30.71 0.19 -7.42
N GLN A 231 29.64 0.44 -6.68
CA GLN A 231 29.71 0.93 -5.32
C GLN A 231 28.46 0.52 -4.53
N VAL A 232 28.65 0.08 -3.29
CA VAL A 232 27.57 -0.05 -2.31
C VAL A 232 27.46 1.29 -1.57
N LEU A 233 26.32 1.95 -1.69
CA LEU A 233 26.04 3.25 -1.07
C LEU A 233 25.42 3.08 0.32
N GLU A 234 24.61 2.04 0.52
CA GLU A 234 23.97 1.70 1.80
C GLU A 234 23.70 0.19 1.89
N GLY A 235 23.96 -0.39 3.07
CA GLY A 235 23.81 -1.81 3.36
C GLY A 235 25.03 -2.65 3.00
N ASP A 236 24.87 -3.98 3.05
CA ASP A 236 25.95 -4.94 2.84
C ASP A 236 25.70 -5.80 1.58
N LEU A 237 26.61 -5.71 0.62
CA LEU A 237 26.60 -6.53 -0.61
C LEU A 237 28.04 -6.85 -1.02
N THR A 238 28.34 -8.13 -1.18
CA THR A 238 29.68 -8.62 -1.58
C THR A 238 29.74 -9.07 -3.03
N ALA A 239 28.61 -9.11 -3.74
CA ALA A 239 28.54 -9.55 -5.12
C ALA A 239 28.96 -8.43 -6.09
N ASP A 240 29.88 -8.73 -6.99
CA ASP A 240 30.30 -7.80 -8.05
C ASP A 240 29.30 -7.72 -9.21
N VAL A 241 28.47 -8.74 -9.37
CA VAL A 241 27.45 -8.83 -10.41
C VAL A 241 26.13 -9.24 -9.78
N ILE A 242 25.05 -8.54 -10.14
CA ILE A 242 23.70 -8.80 -9.64
C ILE A 242 22.69 -8.84 -10.79
N ALA A 243 21.65 -9.65 -10.62
CA ALA A 243 20.45 -9.58 -11.44
C ALA A 243 19.38 -8.78 -10.69
N VAL A 244 18.68 -7.87 -11.37
CA VAL A 244 17.62 -7.04 -10.78
C VAL A 244 16.35 -7.18 -11.60
N ALA A 245 15.27 -7.54 -10.93
CA ALA A 245 13.92 -7.54 -11.49
C ALA A 245 13.32 -6.14 -11.42
N HIS A 246 12.86 -5.63 -12.56
CA HIS A 246 12.16 -4.34 -12.68
C HIS A 246 10.75 -4.55 -13.22
N TRP A 247 9.80 -3.74 -12.76
CA TRP A 247 8.50 -3.65 -13.43
C TRP A 247 8.67 -3.09 -14.84
N ALA A 248 8.18 -3.82 -15.84
CA ALA A 248 8.21 -3.39 -17.24
C ALA A 248 6.85 -2.89 -17.73
N ILE A 249 5.79 -3.58 -17.32
CA ILE A 249 4.41 -3.24 -17.67
C ILE A 249 3.56 -3.34 -16.41
N LEU A 250 2.75 -2.32 -16.15
CA LEU A 250 1.71 -2.32 -15.14
C LEU A 250 0.39 -1.93 -15.78
N ASP A 251 -0.65 -2.74 -15.57
CA ASP A 251 -2.00 -2.55 -16.12
C ASP A 251 -2.00 -2.23 -17.61
N ARG A 252 -1.19 -2.98 -18.38
CA ARG A 252 -0.99 -2.81 -19.82
C ARG A 252 -0.44 -1.45 -20.25
N ASN A 253 0.25 -0.76 -19.34
CA ASN A 253 1.06 0.43 -19.62
C ASN A 253 2.53 0.15 -19.35
N TYR A 254 3.42 0.65 -20.22
CA TYR A 254 4.85 0.52 -19.99
C TYR A 254 5.30 1.41 -18.84
N VAL A 255 6.19 0.89 -17.99
CA VAL A 255 6.86 1.67 -16.95
C VAL A 255 7.90 2.59 -17.59
N LYS A 256 7.84 3.87 -17.22
CA LYS A 256 8.83 4.90 -17.59
C LYS A 256 10.13 4.69 -16.82
N ALA A 257 11.23 5.13 -17.42
CA ALA A 257 12.54 5.19 -16.79
C ALA A 257 13.15 3.86 -16.31
N ILE A 258 12.71 2.71 -16.86
CA ILE A 258 13.45 1.45 -16.68
C ILE A 258 14.87 1.63 -17.23
N PRO A 259 15.92 1.27 -16.46
CA PRO A 259 17.29 1.31 -16.97
C PRO A 259 17.41 0.53 -18.28
N SER A 260 17.86 1.21 -19.34
CA SER A 260 17.80 0.67 -20.70
C SER A 260 19.06 0.93 -21.54
N GLN A 261 19.98 1.77 -21.08
CA GLN A 261 21.25 2.07 -21.74
C GLN A 261 22.34 1.19 -21.15
N VAL A 262 22.82 0.22 -21.94
CA VAL A 262 23.95 -0.64 -21.56
C VAL A 262 25.20 0.21 -21.35
N ASP A 263 26.07 -0.22 -20.43
CA ASP A 263 27.28 0.44 -19.96
C ASP A 263 27.07 1.77 -19.22
N LYS A 264 25.82 2.20 -19.03
CA LYS A 264 25.50 3.35 -18.18
C LYS A 264 25.34 2.95 -16.72
N GLU A 265 25.74 3.85 -15.83
CA GLU A 265 25.56 3.71 -14.39
C GLU A 265 24.19 4.22 -13.93
N PHE A 266 23.65 3.53 -12.93
CA PHE A 266 22.37 3.81 -12.29
C PHE A 266 22.51 3.60 -10.78
N ASP A 267 21.87 4.46 -10.01
CA ASP A 267 21.67 4.23 -8.58
C ASP A 267 20.35 3.46 -8.41
N LEU A 268 20.42 2.28 -7.79
CA LEU A 268 19.29 1.40 -7.57
C LEU A 268 19.03 1.24 -6.07
N ILE A 269 17.75 1.13 -5.71
CA ILE A 269 17.31 0.74 -4.38
C ILE A 269 16.71 -0.66 -4.52
N ILE A 270 17.33 -1.65 -3.88
CA ILE A 270 17.02 -3.05 -4.13
C ILE A 270 16.79 -3.85 -2.85
N GLU A 271 15.93 -4.86 -2.97
CA GLU A 271 15.72 -5.90 -1.96
C GLU A 271 16.05 -7.27 -2.55
N GLN A 272 16.43 -8.24 -1.70
CA GLN A 272 16.55 -9.62 -2.17
C GLN A 272 15.20 -10.11 -2.72
N TYR A 273 15.23 -10.70 -3.91
CA TYR A 273 13.99 -11.11 -4.59
C TYR A 273 13.20 -12.16 -3.81
N VAL A 274 13.88 -13.04 -3.08
CA VAL A 274 13.25 -14.08 -2.25
C VAL A 274 12.36 -13.50 -1.14
N LEU A 275 12.63 -12.28 -0.69
CA LEU A 275 11.82 -11.56 0.31
C LEU A 275 10.52 -11.03 -0.30
N ASN A 276 10.37 -11.08 -1.62
CA ASN A 276 9.21 -10.58 -2.34
C ASN A 276 8.39 -11.72 -2.98
N PRO A 277 7.85 -12.67 -2.18
CA PRO A 277 7.13 -13.85 -2.70
C PRO A 277 5.86 -13.50 -3.49
N GLN A 278 5.29 -12.32 -3.28
CA GLN A 278 4.15 -11.79 -4.04
C GLN A 278 4.45 -11.67 -5.55
N LEU A 279 5.71 -11.50 -5.93
CA LEU A 279 6.11 -11.34 -7.34
C LEU A 279 6.05 -12.65 -8.14
N LYS A 280 5.97 -13.80 -7.46
CA LYS A 280 5.92 -15.12 -8.12
C LYS A 280 4.67 -15.32 -8.97
N SER A 281 3.57 -14.63 -8.67
CA SER A 281 2.33 -14.69 -9.47
C SER A 281 2.36 -13.80 -10.71
N GLU A 282 3.37 -12.93 -10.84
CA GLU A 282 3.47 -12.00 -11.95
C GLU A 282 4.11 -12.65 -13.17
N ARG A 283 3.82 -12.12 -14.36
CA ARG A 283 4.49 -12.56 -15.58
C ARG A 283 5.94 -12.09 -15.56
N GLN A 284 6.87 -12.94 -15.95
CA GLN A 284 8.30 -12.66 -15.89
C GLN A 284 8.96 -12.95 -17.23
N PHE A 285 9.86 -12.08 -17.65
CA PHE A 285 10.69 -12.22 -18.84
C PHE A 285 12.15 -12.12 -18.45
N ASN A 286 12.96 -13.06 -18.90
CA ASN A 286 14.35 -13.14 -18.55
C ASN A 286 15.17 -13.62 -19.76
N ASP A 287 15.97 -12.71 -20.34
CA ASP A 287 16.93 -13.01 -21.40
C ASP A 287 18.39 -13.02 -20.87
N ILE A 288 18.60 -12.88 -19.56
CA ILE A 288 19.93 -12.94 -18.96
C ILE A 288 20.41 -14.40 -18.91
N SER A 289 21.68 -14.60 -19.26
CA SER A 289 22.32 -15.92 -19.35
C SER A 289 23.16 -16.26 -18.13
N ASN A 290 23.36 -15.31 -17.21
CA ASN A 290 24.10 -15.51 -15.97
C ASN A 290 23.12 -15.86 -14.86
N PHE A 291 22.89 -17.16 -14.67
CA PHE A 291 21.94 -17.69 -13.69
C PHE A 291 22.50 -17.76 -12.26
N ASP A 292 23.82 -17.60 -12.09
CA ASP A 292 24.49 -17.63 -10.79
C ASP A 292 24.49 -16.25 -10.09
N ALA A 293 24.13 -15.19 -10.81
CA ALA A 293 24.05 -13.84 -10.25
C ALA A 293 22.92 -13.78 -9.20
N PRO A 294 23.20 -13.29 -7.97
CA PRO A 294 22.17 -13.14 -6.95
C PRO A 294 21.08 -12.17 -7.42
N LEU A 295 19.84 -12.56 -7.15
CA LEU A 295 18.66 -11.92 -7.69
C LEU A 295 18.03 -10.95 -6.68
N PHE A 296 17.83 -9.73 -7.15
CA PHE A 296 17.22 -8.64 -6.41
C PHE A 296 15.98 -8.10 -7.13
N TYR A 297 15.19 -7.30 -6.42
CA TYR A 297 14.03 -6.58 -6.92
C TYR A 297 14.24 -5.08 -6.70
N ASP A 298 14.01 -4.28 -7.74
CA ASP A 298 14.02 -2.81 -7.65
C ASP A 298 12.75 -2.31 -6.97
N VAL A 299 12.90 -1.76 -5.76
CA VAL A 299 11.78 -1.30 -4.94
C VAL A 299 11.34 0.13 -5.25
N SER A 300 12.03 0.82 -6.17
CA SER A 300 11.63 2.16 -6.61
C SER A 300 10.19 2.18 -7.14
N VAL A 301 9.50 3.29 -6.90
CA VAL A 301 8.09 3.44 -7.32
C VAL A 301 8.04 3.54 -8.84
N PRO A 302 7.38 2.60 -9.54
CA PRO A 302 7.26 2.67 -11.00
C PRO A 302 6.42 3.87 -11.41
N ASP A 303 6.85 4.60 -12.44
CA ASP A 303 6.04 5.64 -13.07
C ASP A 303 5.39 5.09 -14.34
N ILE A 304 4.07 5.15 -14.42
CA ILE A 304 3.29 4.79 -15.61
C ILE A 304 2.37 5.93 -16.06
N THR A 305 2.53 7.14 -15.51
CA THR A 305 1.78 8.30 -15.97
C THR A 305 1.94 8.41 -17.49
N GLU A 306 0.92 8.78 -18.26
CA GLU A 306 1.08 8.89 -19.71
C GLU A 306 2.17 9.93 -20.04
N LEU A 307 2.92 9.72 -21.13
CA LEU A 307 3.55 10.85 -21.83
C LEU A 307 2.37 11.62 -22.44
N LYS A 308 2.08 12.81 -21.91
CA LYS A 308 1.19 13.75 -22.58
C LYS A 308 1.70 14.04 -23.99
#